data_AF-A0A959W614-F1
#
_entry.id   AF-A0A959W614-F1
#
_cell.length_a   1.000
_cell.length_b   1.000
_cell.length_c   1.000
_cell.angle_alpha   90.00
_cell.angle_beta   90.00
_cell.angle_gamma   90.00
#
_symmetry.space_group_name_H-M   'P 1'
#
loop_
_entity.id
_entity.type
_entity.pdbx_description
1 polymer ?
#
loop_
_entity_poly.entity_id
_entity_poly.type
_entity_poly.pdbx_seq_one_letter_code
_entity_poly.pdbx_strand_id
1 'polypeptide(L)'
;MRAEYDSEADALSIDIRDVEHWDGVIWVDDDFCNIATENGVPAAVELISPVERLDLLAKAAPKAGVEADKLIAAAKCAIAAADRTVSLDFSEVHAPGSQTSA
;
A
#
# COMPACT_ATOMS: atom_id res chain seq x y z
N MET A 1 4.53 7.55 2.09
CA MET A 1 3.81 6.60 1.22
C MET A 1 3.93 7.08 -0.22
N ARG A 2 4.17 6.18 -1.18
CA ARG A 2 4.28 6.49 -2.61
C ARG A 2 3.39 5.55 -3.38
N ALA A 3 2.71 6.02 -4.43
CA ALA A 3 1.88 5.17 -5.26
C ALA A 3 2.20 5.36 -6.74
N GLU A 4 2.28 4.25 -7.45
CA GLU A 4 2.63 4.18 -8.87
C GLU A 4 1.65 3.26 -9.57
N TYR A 5 1.14 3.72 -10.71
CA TYR A 5 0.29 2.93 -11.58
C TYR A 5 1.00 2.73 -12.91
N ASP A 6 1.21 1.48 -13.28
CA ASP A 6 1.67 1.06 -14.60
C ASP A 6 0.45 0.71 -15.44
N SER A 7 0.12 1.58 -16.39
CA SER A 7 -1.02 1.37 -17.30
C SER A 7 -0.78 0.28 -18.35
N GLU A 8 0.48 -0.07 -18.65
CA GLU A 8 0.78 -1.16 -19.59
C GLU A 8 0.57 -2.52 -18.93
N ALA A 9 0.98 -2.65 -17.66
CA ALA A 9 0.77 -3.85 -16.86
C ALA A 9 -0.61 -3.91 -16.17
N ASP A 10 -1.36 -2.81 -16.19
CA ASP A 10 -2.59 -2.59 -15.40
C ASP A 10 -2.36 -2.93 -13.91
N ALA A 11 -1.25 -2.44 -13.37
CA ALA A 11 -0.76 -2.79 -12.04
C ALA A 11 -0.48 -1.54 -11.21
N LEU A 12 -0.90 -1.56 -9.95
CA LEU A 12 -0.67 -0.51 -8.98
C LEU A 12 0.23 -1.02 -7.87
N SER A 13 1.28 -0.27 -7.55
CA SER A 13 2.08 -0.46 -6.33
C SER A 13 1.92 0.74 -5.40
N ILE A 14 1.70 0.48 -4.12
CA ILE A 14 1.68 1.49 -3.06
C ILE A 14 2.73 1.14 -2.01
N ASP A 15 3.85 1.87 -2.01
CA ASP A 15 4.89 1.77 -1.00
C ASP A 15 4.41 2.43 0.31
N ILE A 16 4.24 1.61 1.34
CA ILE A 16 3.90 2.03 2.70
C ILE A 16 5.15 2.64 3.36
N ARG A 17 6.29 1.96 3.20
CA ARG A 17 7.61 2.36 3.69
C ARG A 17 8.67 2.12 2.63
N ASP A 18 9.73 2.92 2.70
CA ASP A 18 10.89 2.79 1.82
C ASP A 18 11.80 1.66 2.34
N VAL A 19 12.09 0.69 1.49
CA VAL A 19 12.88 -0.52 1.81
C VAL A 19 13.76 -0.89 0.63
N GLU A 20 14.91 -1.48 0.90
CA GLU A 20 15.86 -1.86 -0.16
C GLU A 20 15.45 -3.16 -0.87
N HIS A 21 14.71 -4.04 -0.19
CA HIS A 21 14.31 -5.34 -0.71
C HIS A 21 13.05 -5.88 -0.02
N TRP A 22 12.26 -6.68 -0.73
CA TRP A 22 11.13 -7.44 -0.19
C TRP A 22 11.47 -8.93 -0.12
N ASP A 23 11.31 -9.53 1.06
CA ASP A 23 11.66 -10.93 1.33
C ASP A 23 10.45 -11.85 1.54
N GLY A 24 9.24 -11.29 1.50
CA GLY A 24 8.02 -12.04 1.75
C GLY A 24 6.78 -11.40 1.14
N VAL A 25 5.69 -12.16 1.17
CA VAL A 25 4.41 -11.77 0.61
C VAL A 25 3.27 -12.27 1.48
N ILE A 26 2.26 -11.43 1.68
CA ILE A 26 0.98 -11.80 2.30
C ILE A 26 -0.11 -11.63 1.24
N TRP A 27 -0.69 -12.74 0.81
CA TRP A 27 -1.79 -12.73 -0.15
C TRP A 27 -3.08 -12.23 0.51
N VAL A 28 -3.72 -11.26 -0.14
CA VAL A 28 -5.06 -10.75 0.20
C VAL A 28 -6.07 -11.42 -0.71
N ASP A 29 -5.71 -11.52 -1.97
CA ASP A 29 -6.34 -12.29 -3.03
C ASP A 29 -5.22 -12.92 -3.87
N ASP A 30 -5.32 -14.21 -4.16
CA ASP A 30 -4.22 -14.99 -4.75
C ASP A 30 -3.84 -14.52 -6.16
N ASP A 31 -4.75 -13.84 -6.87
CA ASP A 31 -4.57 -13.43 -8.25
C ASP A 31 -4.34 -11.92 -8.38
N PHE A 32 -4.99 -11.12 -7.54
CA PHE A 32 -5.11 -9.68 -7.79
C PHE A 32 -4.49 -8.78 -6.73
N CYS A 33 -4.26 -9.25 -5.50
CA CYS A 33 -3.80 -8.35 -4.44
C CYS A 33 -2.91 -9.02 -3.41
N ASN A 34 -1.72 -8.46 -3.22
CA ASN A 34 -0.75 -8.94 -2.26
C ASN A 34 -0.10 -7.78 -1.49
N ILE A 35 0.52 -8.11 -0.36
CA ILE A 35 1.29 -7.19 0.45
C ILE A 35 2.72 -7.70 0.48
N ALA A 36 3.64 -6.95 -0.11
CA ALA A 36 5.06 -7.23 -0.02
C ALA A 36 5.57 -6.91 1.40
N THR A 37 6.44 -7.75 1.94
CA THR A 37 7.02 -7.57 3.27
C THR A 37 8.54 -7.58 3.24
N GLU A 38 9.14 -6.93 4.23
CA GLU A 38 10.56 -7.04 4.54
C GLU A 38 10.67 -7.37 6.04
N ASN A 39 11.33 -8.48 6.37
CA ASN A 39 11.42 -9.05 7.71
C ASN A 39 10.05 -9.23 8.39
N GLY A 40 9.02 -9.60 7.60
CA GLY A 40 7.65 -9.82 8.07
C GLY A 40 6.85 -8.54 8.35
N VAL A 41 7.41 -7.36 8.10
CA VAL A 41 6.70 -6.08 8.24
C VAL A 41 6.16 -5.66 6.85
N PRO A 42 4.90 -5.19 6.72
CA PRO A 42 4.37 -4.68 5.45
C PRO A 42 5.24 -3.55 4.87
N ALA A 43 5.56 -3.66 3.59
CA ALA A 43 6.38 -2.69 2.87
C ALA A 43 5.62 -2.02 1.72
N ALA A 44 4.89 -2.80 0.93
CA ALA A 44 4.07 -2.30 -0.17
C ALA A 44 2.78 -3.10 -0.31
N VAL A 45 1.77 -2.50 -0.94
CA VAL A 45 0.55 -3.17 -1.40
C VAL A 45 0.55 -3.16 -2.92
N GLU A 46 0.44 -4.33 -3.52
CA GLU A 46 0.33 -4.50 -4.97
C GLU A 46 -1.10 -4.90 -5.35
N LEU A 47 -1.60 -4.32 -6.45
CA LEU A 47 -2.95 -4.55 -6.95
C LEU A 47 -2.95 -4.61 -8.48
N ILE A 48 -3.43 -5.72 -9.03
CA ILE A 48 -3.69 -5.89 -10.46
C ILE A 48 -5.14 -5.49 -10.78
N SER A 49 -5.33 -4.83 -11.93
CA SER A 49 -6.58 -4.24 -12.37
C SER A 49 -7.21 -3.30 -11.33
N PRO A 50 -6.45 -2.27 -10.90
CA PRO A 50 -6.81 -1.46 -9.75
C PRO A 50 -8.10 -0.66 -9.96
N VAL A 51 -8.49 -0.34 -11.20
CA VAL A 51 -9.74 0.36 -11.51
C VAL A 51 -10.97 -0.46 -11.10
N GLU A 52 -10.92 -1.78 -11.28
CA GLU A 52 -12.04 -2.70 -10.99
C GLU A 52 -11.99 -3.28 -9.57
N ARG A 53 -10.83 -3.16 -8.90
CA ARG A 53 -10.49 -3.92 -7.69
C ARG A 53 -10.11 -3.07 -6.47
N LEU A 54 -10.50 -1.79 -6.44
CA LEU A 54 -10.21 -0.91 -5.29
C LEU A 54 -10.75 -1.46 -3.95
N ASP A 55 -11.76 -2.35 -3.96
CA ASP A 55 -12.27 -3.01 -2.76
C ASP A 55 -11.23 -3.92 -2.09
N LEU A 56 -10.28 -4.46 -2.85
CA LEU A 56 -9.20 -5.30 -2.31
C LEU A 56 -8.24 -4.51 -1.43
N LEU A 57 -8.07 -3.20 -1.67
CA LEU A 57 -7.27 -2.33 -0.81
C LEU A 57 -7.87 -2.19 0.59
N ALA A 58 -9.21 -2.20 0.70
CA ALA A 58 -9.87 -2.19 2.02
C ALA A 58 -9.62 -3.49 2.80
N LYS A 59 -9.45 -4.62 2.10
CA LYS A 59 -9.10 -5.91 2.70
C LYS A 59 -7.61 -5.99 3.04
N ALA A 60 -6.75 -5.36 2.25
CA ALA A 60 -5.31 -5.28 2.47
C ALA A 60 -4.95 -4.37 3.65
N ALA A 61 -5.64 -3.23 3.79
CA ALA A 61 -5.45 -2.20 4.81
C ALA A 61 -5.15 -2.71 6.23
N PRO A 62 -6.00 -3.55 6.87
CA PRO A 62 -5.73 -4.02 8.23
C PRO A 62 -4.48 -4.91 8.32
N LYS A 63 -4.16 -5.69 7.28
CA LYS A 63 -2.95 -6.53 7.24
C LYS A 63 -1.68 -5.69 6.98
N ALA A 64 -1.84 -4.60 6.24
CA ALA A 64 -0.79 -3.64 5.93
C ALA A 64 -0.50 -2.66 7.08
N GLY A 65 -1.39 -2.58 8.08
CA GLY A 65 -1.28 -1.60 9.17
C GLY A 65 -1.56 -0.17 8.72
N VAL A 66 -2.36 0.01 7.67
CA VAL A 66 -2.68 1.32 7.08
C VAL A 66 -4.20 1.51 7.02
N GLU A 67 -4.67 2.73 7.23
CA GLU A 67 -6.08 3.10 7.04
C GLU A 67 -6.53 2.86 5.58
N ALA A 68 -7.66 2.17 5.40
CA ALA A 68 -8.19 1.82 4.07
C ALA A 68 -8.39 3.05 3.18
N ASP A 69 -8.89 4.14 3.74
CA ASP A 69 -9.13 5.39 3.01
C ASP A 69 -7.82 6.00 2.48
N LYS A 70 -6.69 5.86 3.19
CA LYS A 70 -5.38 6.34 2.72
C LYS A 70 -4.90 5.53 1.53
N LEU A 71 -5.02 4.20 1.57
CA LEU A 71 -4.66 3.32 0.45
C LEU A 71 -5.54 3.59 -0.78
N ILE A 72 -6.85 3.71 -0.60
CA ILE A 72 -7.79 3.98 -1.70
C ILE A 72 -7.54 5.37 -2.30
N ALA A 73 -7.26 6.38 -1.47
CA ALA A 73 -6.89 7.71 -1.96
C ALA A 73 -5.59 7.65 -2.78
N ALA A 74 -4.59 6.90 -2.29
CA ALA A 74 -3.33 6.71 -3.00
C ALA A 74 -3.49 6.03 -4.35
N ALA A 75 -4.27 4.96 -4.41
CA ALA A 75 -4.63 4.28 -5.64
C ALA A 75 -5.31 5.22 -6.64
N LYS A 76 -6.34 5.94 -6.20
CA LYS A 76 -7.08 6.87 -7.07
C LYS A 76 -6.19 7.98 -7.61
N CYS A 77 -5.29 8.51 -6.79
CA CYS A 77 -4.34 9.53 -7.22
C CYS A 77 -3.35 9.00 -8.27
N ALA A 78 -2.79 7.80 -8.06
CA ALA A 78 -1.88 7.18 -9.00
C ALA A 78 -2.56 6.83 -10.33
N ILE A 79 -3.76 6.25 -10.30
CA ILE A 79 -4.56 5.93 -11.50
C ILE A 79 -4.88 7.20 -12.30
N ALA A 80 -5.30 8.27 -11.61
CA ALA A 80 -5.59 9.55 -12.26
C ALA A 80 -4.34 10.24 -12.84
N ALA A 81 -3.16 9.74 -12.51
CA ALA A 81 -1.87 10.26 -12.89
C ALA A 81 -1.03 9.18 -13.60
N ALA A 82 -1.65 8.31 -14.40
CA ALA A 82 -1.01 7.14 -15.04
C ALA A 82 0.34 7.41 -15.74
N ASP A 83 0.60 8.64 -16.20
CA ASP A 83 1.88 9.02 -16.83
C ASP A 83 2.94 9.58 -15.84
N ARG A 84 2.70 9.53 -14.52
CA ARG A 84 3.61 10.09 -13.49
C ARG A 84 3.43 9.45 -12.11
N THR A 85 4.53 9.22 -11.42
CA THR A 85 4.56 8.85 -10.00
C THR A 85 3.85 9.89 -9.13
N VAL A 86 3.02 9.44 -8.18
CA VAL A 86 2.42 10.32 -7.16
C VAL A 86 2.97 9.97 -5.79
N SER A 87 3.68 10.93 -5.18
CA SER A 87 4.06 10.86 -3.77
C SER A 87 2.96 11.49 -2.92
N LEU A 88 2.47 10.75 -1.92
CA LEU A 88 1.49 11.26 -0.96
C LEU A 88 2.15 11.34 0.41
N ASP A 89 2.34 12.57 0.87
CA ASP A 89 2.78 12.82 2.23
C ASP A 89 1.59 12.67 3.18
N PHE A 90 1.39 11.43 3.64
CA PHE A 90 0.57 11.17 4.80
C PHE A 90 1.45 11.26 6.04
N SER A 91 1.84 12.48 6.42
CA SER A 91 2.50 12.76 7.69
C SER A 91 1.64 12.20 8.83
N GLU A 92 2.06 11.08 9.43
CA GLU A 92 1.46 10.57 10.66
C GLU A 92 1.97 11.41 11.84
N VAL A 93 1.12 12.29 12.35
CA VAL A 93 1.19 12.68 13.76
C VAL A 93 0.40 11.67 14.58
N HIS A 94 1.08 10.62 15.07
CA HIS A 94 1.18 10.31 16.51
C HIS A 94 1.80 8.92 16.80
N ALA A 95 3.06 8.93 17.22
CA ALA A 95 3.48 8.16 18.39
C ALA A 95 4.30 9.13 19.28
N PRO A 96 3.96 9.30 20.57
CA PRO A 96 4.48 8.33 21.53
C PRO A 96 3.49 7.97 22.64
N GLY A 97 3.52 6.70 23.05
CA GLY A 97 2.74 6.19 24.17
C GLY A 97 3.27 4.87 24.69
N SER A 98 4.60 4.73 24.84
CA SER A 98 5.17 3.74 25.74
C SER A 98 4.69 4.04 27.16
N GLN A 99 3.66 3.33 27.63
CA GLN A 99 3.44 3.19 29.07
C GLN A 99 4.07 1.89 29.52
N THR A 100 5.35 2.00 29.87
CA THR A 100 6.03 1.09 30.79
C THR A 100 5.62 1.49 32.22
N SER A 101 5.06 0.51 32.95
CA SER A 101 5.05 0.33 34.41
C SER A 101 4.43 1.40 35.32
N ALA A 102 3.41 1.01 36.09
CA ALA A 102 3.58 0.45 37.44
C ALA A 102 2.31 -0.29 37.88
#